data_AF-A0A3B8K648-F1
#
_entry.id   AF-A0A3B8K648-F1
#
_cell.length_a   1.000
_cell.length_b   1.000
_cell.length_c   1.000
_cell.angle_alpha   90.00
_cell.angle_beta   90.00
_cell.angle_gamma   90.00
#
_symmetry.space_group_name_H-M   'P 1'
#
loop_
_entity.id
_entity.type
_entity.pdbx_description
1 polymer ?
#
loop_
_entity_poly.entity_id
_entity_poly.type
_entity_poly.pdbx_seq_one_letter_code
_entity_poly.pdbx_strand_id
1 'polypeptide(L)'
;AIRCQQSVADIRHTLAPNAERHLRTQSILEHIYPRPLLDESIRIADQCCFSLDELRYHYPCEQVPDDLSPTQYLRQLVDSGIRRRWPDGPIEKVTRQISHELSLIAELGYEGYFLTVYDIVCFAKSRGILCQGRGSAANSAVCFALGITEVDPAHMEILFERFVSRERNEPPDIDVDFEHERREEVMQYVYRRYGRHRAALTSAVITYRSRSAVRDVGRALGLSQDQIERLAGNRIWWQNNQVIPERVREIGLDPKAPLLFRVLELVQQLIGFPRHLSQHSGGFVISKEPLCDLVPIENAAMAERTVIQWDKTDIDILGLLKVDCLALGMLSAIHRAFDLLQKHRGISMTMGTVPAEDPQVYRMISNADTVGVFQIESRAQMAMLPRLRPRCFYDLVIEVAIVRPGPIQG
;
A
#
# COMPACT_ATOMS: atom_id res chain seq x y z
N ALA A 1 11.86 -5.80 29.21
CA ALA A 1 11.25 -4.55 29.71
C ALA A 1 10.14 -4.11 28.77
N ILE A 2 10.44 -3.63 27.56
CA ILE A 2 9.43 -3.20 26.56
C ILE A 2 8.35 -4.26 26.32
N ARG A 3 8.74 -5.51 26.01
CA ARG A 3 7.80 -6.63 25.80
C ARG A 3 6.93 -6.94 27.03
N CYS A 4 7.46 -6.74 28.23
CA CYS A 4 6.75 -6.96 29.50
C CYS A 4 5.91 -5.75 29.92
N GLN A 5 5.97 -4.63 29.18
CA GLN A 5 5.34 -3.35 29.52
C GLN A 5 5.68 -2.83 30.93
N GLN A 6 6.88 -3.13 31.43
CA GLN A 6 7.36 -2.80 32.77
C GLN A 6 8.76 -2.17 32.72
N SER A 7 9.17 -1.51 33.81
CA SER A 7 10.52 -0.96 33.91
C SER A 7 11.56 -2.08 34.06
N VAL A 8 12.82 -1.81 33.69
CA VAL A 8 13.94 -2.75 33.91
C VAL A 8 14.08 -3.11 35.40
N ALA A 9 13.79 -2.17 36.30
CA ALA A 9 13.88 -2.39 37.74
C ALA A 9 12.84 -3.39 38.25
N ASP A 10 11.67 -3.48 37.61
CA ASP A 10 10.54 -4.32 38.04
C ASP A 10 10.63 -5.75 37.50
N ILE A 11 11.40 -5.98 36.44
CA ILE A 11 11.47 -7.27 35.75
C ILE A 11 12.70 -8.11 36.12
N ARG A 12 13.39 -7.80 37.23
CA ARG A 12 14.68 -8.39 37.62
C ARG A 12 14.71 -9.92 37.53
N HIS A 13 13.63 -10.58 37.95
CA HIS A 13 13.53 -12.05 37.96
C HIS A 13 13.35 -12.68 36.57
N THR A 14 13.06 -11.87 35.56
CA THR A 14 12.89 -12.31 34.16
C THR A 14 14.05 -11.91 33.25
N LEU A 15 15.03 -11.14 33.78
CA LEU A 15 16.22 -10.76 33.03
C LEU A 15 17.08 -12.00 32.74
N ALA A 16 17.74 -11.99 31.59
CA ALA A 16 18.76 -12.99 31.30
C ALA A 16 19.88 -12.91 32.36
N PRO A 17 20.48 -14.04 32.76
CA PRO A 17 21.48 -14.06 33.84
C PRO A 17 22.78 -13.33 33.48
N ASN A 18 23.07 -13.15 32.19
CA ASN A 18 24.24 -12.45 31.68
C ASN A 18 23.94 -11.87 30.27
N ALA A 19 24.92 -11.13 29.73
CA ALA A 19 24.83 -10.48 28.42
C ALA A 19 25.40 -11.32 27.25
N GLU A 20 25.60 -12.62 27.43
CA GLU A 20 26.34 -13.49 26.50
C GLU A 20 25.54 -13.96 25.28
N ARG A 21 24.30 -13.49 25.11
CA ARG A 21 23.40 -13.87 24.01
C ARG A 21 23.59 -12.98 22.78
N HIS A 22 24.78 -13.04 22.19
CA HIS A 22 25.11 -12.32 20.95
C HIS A 22 25.94 -13.22 20.02
N LEU A 23 26.12 -12.79 18.77
CA LEU A 23 27.04 -13.45 17.85
C LEU A 23 28.47 -13.30 18.39
N ARG A 24 29.13 -14.42 18.63
CA ARG A 24 30.49 -14.50 19.16
C ARG A 24 31.48 -14.69 18.02
N THR A 25 32.71 -14.24 18.23
CA THR A 25 33.81 -14.51 17.30
C THR A 25 34.23 -15.98 17.36
N GLN A 26 34.83 -16.47 16.27
CA GLN A 26 35.32 -17.84 16.20
C GLN A 26 36.29 -18.18 17.35
N SER A 27 37.21 -17.28 17.70
CA SER A 27 38.16 -17.51 18.80
C SER A 27 37.48 -17.75 20.14
N ILE A 28 36.38 -17.05 20.43
CA ILE A 28 35.61 -17.26 21.65
C ILE A 28 34.90 -18.62 21.58
N LEU A 29 34.34 -18.98 20.42
CA LEU A 29 33.66 -20.26 20.23
C LEU A 29 34.62 -21.46 20.37
N GLU A 30 35.84 -21.36 19.85
CA GLU A 30 36.90 -22.40 19.99
C GLU A 30 37.34 -22.60 21.44
N HIS A 31 37.22 -21.57 22.28
CA HIS A 31 37.51 -21.69 23.70
C HIS A 31 36.36 -22.35 24.48
N ILE A 32 35.12 -22.21 24.01
CA ILE A 32 33.91 -22.66 24.73
C ILE A 32 33.47 -24.06 24.27
N TYR A 33 33.65 -24.39 22.99
CA TYR A 33 33.17 -25.62 22.39
C TYR A 33 34.32 -26.48 21.84
N PRO A 34 34.26 -27.81 22.01
CA PRO A 34 35.25 -28.71 21.44
C PRO A 34 35.15 -28.74 19.90
N ARG A 35 36.29 -28.97 19.26
CA ARG A 35 36.44 -28.94 17.78
C ARG A 35 35.36 -29.76 17.02
N PRO A 36 35.00 -30.99 17.43
CA PRO A 36 33.98 -31.76 16.71
C PRO A 36 32.60 -31.08 16.62
N LEU A 37 32.18 -30.31 17.63
CA LEU A 37 30.90 -29.58 17.58
C LEU A 37 30.96 -28.38 16.63
N LEU A 38 32.12 -27.73 16.53
CA LEU A 38 32.33 -26.65 15.57
C LEU A 38 32.29 -27.19 14.13
N ASP A 39 32.97 -28.31 13.87
CA ASP A 39 32.97 -28.95 12.56
C ASP A 39 31.58 -29.49 12.18
N GLU A 40 30.80 -30.00 13.15
CA GLU A 40 29.39 -30.37 12.96
C GLU A 40 28.53 -29.19 12.52
N SER A 41 28.73 -28.02 13.15
CA SER A 41 27.92 -26.83 12.82
C SER A 41 28.09 -26.40 11.36
N ILE A 42 29.31 -26.52 10.81
CA ILE A 42 29.61 -26.26 9.40
C ILE A 42 28.95 -27.34 8.52
N ARG A 43 29.04 -28.62 8.89
CA ARG A 43 28.41 -29.70 8.11
C ARG A 43 26.89 -29.57 8.02
N ILE A 44 26.24 -29.07 9.08
CA ILE A 44 24.81 -28.77 9.06
C ILE A 44 24.53 -27.60 8.11
N ALA A 45 25.31 -26.52 8.20
CA ALA A 45 25.17 -25.37 7.31
C ALA A 45 25.36 -25.76 5.83
N ASP A 46 26.33 -26.60 5.52
CA ASP A 46 26.61 -27.08 4.15
C ASP A 46 25.47 -27.93 3.56
N GLN A 47 24.62 -28.54 4.40
CA GLN A 47 23.45 -29.31 3.97
C GLN A 47 22.21 -28.44 3.72
N CYS A 48 22.21 -27.19 4.19
CA CYS A 48 21.10 -26.25 3.99
C CYS A 48 21.21 -25.57 2.61
N CYS A 49 20.80 -26.29 1.56
CA CYS A 49 20.95 -25.82 0.16
C CYS A 49 19.74 -25.05 -0.42
N PHE A 50 18.68 -24.84 0.35
CA PHE A 50 17.46 -24.18 -0.12
C PHE A 50 17.71 -22.72 -0.53
N SER A 51 17.22 -22.32 -1.72
CA SER A 51 17.13 -20.93 -2.15
C SER A 51 15.67 -20.47 -2.31
N LEU A 52 15.41 -19.20 -2.01
CA LEU A 52 14.12 -18.56 -2.28
C LEU A 52 13.79 -18.49 -3.78
N ASP A 53 14.81 -18.57 -4.66
CA ASP A 53 14.62 -18.59 -6.12
C ASP A 53 13.93 -19.88 -6.62
N GLU A 54 13.90 -20.92 -5.79
CA GLU A 54 13.20 -22.18 -6.08
C GLU A 54 11.69 -22.06 -5.92
N LEU A 55 11.19 -21.00 -5.28
CA LEU A 55 9.76 -20.76 -5.11
C LEU A 55 9.09 -20.56 -6.49
N ARG A 56 7.98 -21.25 -6.70
CA ARG A 56 7.17 -21.15 -7.93
C ARG A 56 5.79 -20.64 -7.56
N TYR A 57 5.47 -19.47 -8.09
CA TYR A 57 4.19 -18.80 -7.88
C TYR A 57 3.38 -18.84 -9.18
N HIS A 58 2.15 -19.37 -9.10
CA HIS A 58 1.21 -19.34 -10.22
C HIS A 58 -0.03 -18.51 -9.86
N TYR A 59 -0.34 -17.55 -10.71
CA TYR A 59 -1.55 -16.75 -10.56
C TYR A 59 -2.79 -17.58 -10.96
N PRO A 60 -3.92 -17.47 -10.22
CA PRO A 60 -5.13 -18.22 -10.57
C PRO A 60 -5.83 -17.66 -11.81
N CYS A 61 -6.40 -18.57 -12.61
CA CYS A 61 -7.22 -18.26 -13.80
C CYS A 61 -8.60 -18.96 -13.77
N GLU A 62 -9.11 -19.29 -12.58
CA GLU A 62 -10.35 -20.07 -12.39
C GLU A 62 -11.65 -19.31 -12.75
N GLN A 63 -11.56 -18.03 -13.12
CA GLN A 63 -12.69 -17.26 -13.66
C GLN A 63 -12.86 -17.46 -15.17
N VAL A 64 -11.87 -18.05 -15.84
CA VAL A 64 -11.91 -18.32 -17.27
C VAL A 64 -12.80 -19.55 -17.53
N PRO A 65 -13.78 -19.47 -18.44
CA PRO A 65 -14.56 -20.64 -18.85
C PRO A 65 -13.68 -21.77 -19.39
N ASP A 66 -14.06 -23.02 -19.15
CA ASP A 66 -13.26 -24.21 -19.50
C ASP A 66 -12.95 -24.31 -21.01
N ASP A 67 -13.77 -23.69 -21.87
CA ASP A 67 -13.64 -23.69 -23.33
C ASP A 67 -12.76 -22.56 -23.88
N LEU A 68 -12.27 -21.65 -23.02
CA LEU A 68 -11.50 -20.47 -23.43
C LEU A 68 -10.12 -20.42 -22.77
N SER A 69 -9.14 -19.84 -23.48
CA SER A 69 -7.89 -19.42 -22.84
C SER A 69 -8.08 -18.09 -22.09
N PRO A 70 -7.24 -17.78 -21.08
CA PRO A 70 -7.25 -16.49 -20.40
C PRO A 70 -7.15 -15.30 -21.38
N THR A 71 -6.31 -15.44 -22.41
CA THR A 71 -6.14 -14.44 -23.48
C THR A 71 -7.43 -14.25 -24.29
N GLN A 72 -8.10 -15.34 -24.68
CA GLN A 72 -9.36 -15.28 -25.43
C GLN A 72 -10.47 -14.65 -24.61
N TYR A 73 -10.60 -15.06 -23.34
CA TYR A 73 -11.63 -14.54 -22.46
C TYR A 73 -11.42 -13.06 -22.13
N LEU A 74 -10.19 -12.65 -21.82
CA LEU A 74 -9.85 -11.24 -21.62
C LEU A 74 -10.21 -10.40 -22.85
N ARG A 75 -9.87 -10.88 -24.06
CA ARG A 75 -10.22 -10.19 -25.31
C ARG A 75 -11.72 -10.07 -25.51
N GLN A 76 -12.51 -11.11 -25.25
CA GLN A 76 -13.98 -11.05 -25.34
C GLN A 76 -14.59 -10.02 -24.38
N LEU A 77 -14.06 -9.92 -23.17
CA LEU A 77 -14.49 -8.93 -22.18
C LEU A 77 -14.12 -7.51 -22.60
N VAL A 78 -12.91 -7.31 -23.12
CA VAL A 78 -12.47 -6.03 -23.69
C VAL A 78 -13.34 -5.63 -24.87
N ASP A 79 -13.61 -6.53 -25.82
CA ASP A 79 -14.48 -6.25 -26.97
C ASP A 79 -15.91 -5.86 -26.53
N SER A 80 -16.42 -6.53 -25.49
CA SER A 80 -17.71 -6.18 -24.88
C SER A 80 -17.68 -4.85 -24.12
N GLY A 81 -16.54 -4.50 -23.53
CA GLY A 81 -16.24 -3.21 -22.95
C GLY A 81 -16.22 -2.09 -23.98
N ILE A 82 -15.54 -2.32 -25.10
CA ILE A 82 -15.43 -1.37 -26.22
C ILE A 82 -16.82 -0.99 -26.73
N ARG A 83 -17.68 -1.97 -27.00
CA ARG A 83 -19.07 -1.72 -27.45
C ARG A 83 -19.89 -0.88 -26.48
N ARG A 84 -19.61 -0.97 -25.17
CA ARG A 84 -20.32 -0.22 -24.13
C ARG A 84 -19.77 1.20 -23.95
N ARG A 85 -18.45 1.37 -24.03
CA ARG A 85 -17.75 2.63 -23.74
C ARG A 85 -17.61 3.53 -24.96
N TRP A 86 -17.46 2.94 -26.14
CA TRP A 86 -17.41 3.63 -27.42
C TRP A 86 -18.47 3.05 -28.37
N PRO A 87 -19.74 3.49 -28.26
CA PRO A 87 -20.82 3.01 -29.14
C PRO A 87 -20.54 3.21 -30.64
N ASP A 88 -19.86 4.30 -30.98
CA ASP A 88 -19.45 4.64 -32.35
C ASP A 88 -18.08 4.04 -32.74
N GLY A 89 -17.49 3.25 -31.84
CA GLY A 89 -16.14 2.72 -31.96
C GLY A 89 -15.05 3.68 -31.45
N PRO A 90 -13.96 3.14 -30.89
CA PRO A 90 -12.84 3.96 -30.43
C PRO A 90 -12.08 4.54 -31.63
N ILE A 91 -11.45 5.70 -31.45
CA ILE A 91 -10.56 6.28 -32.46
C ILE A 91 -9.39 5.33 -32.78
N GLU A 92 -8.79 5.47 -33.97
CA GLU A 92 -7.72 4.59 -34.45
C GLU A 92 -6.52 4.52 -33.49
N LYS A 93 -6.19 5.64 -32.84
CA LYS A 93 -5.15 5.70 -31.80
C LYS A 93 -5.43 4.72 -30.65
N VAL A 94 -6.65 4.77 -30.11
CA VAL A 94 -7.08 3.92 -28.98
C VAL A 94 -7.20 2.46 -29.43
N THR A 95 -7.67 2.19 -30.65
CA THR A 95 -7.73 0.83 -31.20
C THR A 95 -6.35 0.17 -31.29
N ARG A 96 -5.35 0.92 -31.77
CA ARG A 96 -3.95 0.47 -31.81
C ARG A 96 -3.38 0.26 -30.41
N GLN A 97 -3.69 1.16 -29.49
CA GLN A 97 -3.28 1.04 -28.09
C GLN A 97 -3.85 -0.23 -27.45
N ILE A 98 -5.16 -0.49 -27.53
CA ILE A 98 -5.79 -1.70 -26.98
C ILE A 98 -5.14 -2.97 -27.56
N SER A 99 -4.89 -3.00 -28.86
CA SER A 99 -4.26 -4.16 -29.52
C SER A 99 -2.83 -4.39 -29.01
N HIS A 100 -2.07 -3.31 -28.81
CA HIS A 100 -0.73 -3.36 -28.24
C HIS A 100 -0.74 -3.83 -26.77
N GLU A 101 -1.62 -3.25 -25.95
CA GLU A 101 -1.78 -3.62 -24.54
C GLU A 101 -2.14 -5.10 -24.38
N LEU A 102 -3.13 -5.59 -25.13
CA LEU A 102 -3.53 -7.01 -25.10
C LEU A 102 -2.38 -7.94 -25.49
N SER A 103 -1.58 -7.55 -26.49
CA SER A 103 -0.40 -8.33 -26.89
C SER A 103 0.65 -8.38 -25.78
N LEU A 104 0.92 -7.26 -25.11
CA LEU A 104 1.91 -7.20 -24.04
C LEU A 104 1.45 -7.96 -22.79
N ILE A 105 0.17 -7.86 -22.44
CA ILE A 105 -0.43 -8.61 -21.32
C ILE A 105 -0.27 -10.11 -21.55
N ALA A 106 -0.51 -10.59 -22.77
CA ALA A 106 -0.36 -12.00 -23.12
C ALA A 106 1.11 -12.45 -23.15
N GLU A 107 2.01 -11.61 -23.66
CA GLU A 107 3.45 -11.88 -23.68
C GLU A 107 4.02 -12.07 -22.27
N LEU A 108 3.54 -11.28 -21.30
CA LEU A 108 3.99 -11.30 -19.91
C LEU A 108 3.17 -12.24 -19.01
N GLY A 109 2.10 -12.85 -19.52
CA GLY A 109 1.26 -13.78 -18.76
C GLY A 109 0.39 -13.14 -17.67
N TYR A 110 -0.02 -11.88 -17.85
CA TYR A 110 -0.79 -11.12 -16.86
C TYR A 110 -2.32 -11.20 -17.05
N GLU A 111 -2.84 -12.07 -17.91
CA GLU A 111 -4.28 -12.16 -18.17
C GLU A 111 -5.08 -12.48 -16.91
N GLY A 112 -4.66 -13.47 -16.12
CA GLY A 112 -5.33 -13.86 -14.88
C GLY A 112 -5.43 -12.71 -13.87
N TYR A 113 -4.42 -11.84 -13.85
CA TYR A 113 -4.37 -10.65 -13.00
C TYR A 113 -5.44 -9.63 -13.40
N PHE A 114 -5.50 -9.27 -14.70
CA PHE A 114 -6.53 -8.35 -15.21
C PHE A 114 -7.95 -8.91 -15.02
N LEU A 115 -8.13 -10.21 -15.25
CA LEU A 115 -9.41 -10.89 -15.05
C LEU A 115 -9.85 -10.88 -13.58
N THR A 116 -8.91 -11.05 -12.65
CA THR A 116 -9.19 -10.99 -11.22
C THR A 116 -9.62 -9.58 -10.79
N VAL A 117 -8.91 -8.54 -11.23
CA VAL A 117 -9.33 -7.16 -10.93
C VAL A 117 -10.69 -6.84 -11.54
N TYR A 118 -10.91 -7.25 -12.79
CA TYR A 118 -12.21 -7.10 -13.45
C TYR A 118 -13.34 -7.77 -12.65
N ASP A 119 -13.14 -9.01 -12.19
CA ASP A 119 -14.12 -9.75 -11.38
C ASP A 119 -14.45 -9.02 -10.07
N ILE A 120 -13.44 -8.50 -9.36
CA ILE A 120 -13.62 -7.72 -8.13
C ILE A 120 -14.42 -6.43 -8.42
N VAL A 121 -14.11 -5.72 -9.50
CA VAL A 121 -14.83 -4.51 -9.92
C VAL A 121 -16.28 -4.85 -10.31
N CYS A 122 -16.51 -5.96 -11.01
CA CYS A 122 -17.85 -6.44 -11.33
C CYS A 122 -18.66 -6.76 -10.07
N PHE A 123 -18.06 -7.42 -9.08
CA PHE A 123 -18.69 -7.65 -7.79
C PHE A 123 -19.09 -6.34 -7.11
N ALA A 124 -18.16 -5.37 -7.02
CA ALA A 124 -18.43 -4.07 -6.43
C ALA A 124 -19.60 -3.36 -7.13
N LYS A 125 -19.58 -3.29 -8.47
CA LYS A 125 -20.67 -2.71 -9.28
C LYS A 125 -22.01 -3.43 -9.06
N SER A 126 -22.01 -4.76 -8.96
CA SER A 126 -23.24 -5.55 -8.69
C SER A 126 -23.87 -5.26 -7.32
N ARG A 127 -23.08 -4.77 -6.37
CA ARG A 127 -23.50 -4.39 -5.02
C ARG A 127 -23.72 -2.89 -4.88
N GLY A 128 -23.62 -2.13 -5.98
CA GLY A 128 -23.70 -0.68 -5.97
C GLY A 128 -22.59 -0.03 -5.14
N ILE A 129 -21.41 -0.65 -5.06
CA ILE A 129 -20.24 -0.07 -4.40
C ILE A 129 -19.48 0.75 -5.45
N LEU A 130 -19.31 2.04 -5.19
CA LEU A 130 -18.47 2.91 -6.01
C LEU A 130 -17.01 2.49 -5.90
N CYS A 131 -16.36 2.39 -7.05
CA CYS A 131 -14.95 2.05 -7.16
C CYS A 131 -14.27 2.85 -8.27
N GLN A 132 -12.97 3.10 -8.11
CA GLN A 132 -12.17 3.82 -9.09
C GLN A 132 -10.74 3.25 -9.13
N GLY A 133 -10.28 2.81 -10.29
CA GLY A 133 -8.87 2.51 -10.51
C GLY A 133 -7.99 3.76 -10.44
N ARG A 134 -6.82 3.66 -9.82
CA ARG A 134 -5.87 4.77 -9.65
C ARG A 134 -4.46 4.41 -10.15
N GLY A 135 -3.56 5.37 -10.07
CA GLY A 135 -2.16 5.17 -10.43
C GLY A 135 -1.97 4.90 -11.93
N SER A 136 -1.01 4.04 -12.26
CA SER A 136 -0.65 3.73 -13.65
C SER A 136 -1.72 2.92 -14.37
N ALA A 137 -2.64 2.24 -13.66
CA ALA A 137 -3.78 1.56 -14.27
C ALA A 137 -4.70 2.52 -15.06
N ALA A 138 -4.76 3.81 -14.67
CA ALA A 138 -5.48 4.85 -15.40
C ALA A 138 -4.94 5.09 -16.83
N ASN A 139 -3.73 4.63 -17.11
CA ASN A 139 -3.08 4.78 -18.41
C ASN A 139 -3.45 3.68 -19.42
N SER A 140 -4.19 2.65 -18.98
CA SER A 140 -4.53 1.49 -19.79
C SER A 140 -5.90 1.62 -20.43
N ALA A 141 -5.94 1.52 -21.76
CA ALA A 141 -7.17 1.44 -22.53
C ALA A 141 -7.92 0.12 -22.25
N VAL A 142 -7.20 -0.96 -21.98
CA VAL A 142 -7.78 -2.24 -21.52
C VAL A 142 -8.49 -2.07 -20.18
N CYS A 143 -7.87 -1.42 -19.19
CA CYS A 143 -8.51 -1.13 -17.90
C CYS A 143 -9.78 -0.27 -18.06
N PHE A 144 -9.76 0.72 -18.95
CA PHE A 144 -10.94 1.55 -19.23
C PHE A 144 -12.06 0.75 -19.91
N ALA A 145 -11.72 -0.11 -20.88
CA ALA A 145 -12.68 -0.98 -21.56
C ALA A 145 -13.34 -1.97 -20.58
N LEU A 146 -12.56 -2.55 -19.67
CA LEU A 146 -13.04 -3.42 -18.60
C LEU A 146 -13.87 -2.67 -17.53
N GLY A 147 -13.82 -1.33 -17.54
CA GLY A 147 -14.50 -0.49 -16.56
C GLY A 147 -13.83 -0.49 -15.19
N ILE A 148 -12.53 -0.81 -15.13
CA ILE A 148 -11.68 -0.69 -13.93
C ILE A 148 -11.37 0.79 -13.70
N THR A 149 -11.17 1.56 -14.76
CA THR A 149 -10.91 3.00 -14.73
C THR A 149 -12.00 3.77 -15.47
N GLU A 150 -12.25 5.01 -15.03
CA GLU A 150 -13.27 5.88 -15.61
C GLU A 150 -12.70 7.01 -16.50
N VAL A 151 -11.37 7.05 -16.71
CA VAL A 151 -10.71 8.07 -17.54
C VAL A 151 -10.52 7.54 -18.96
N ASP A 152 -11.12 8.20 -19.95
CA ASP A 152 -11.01 7.80 -21.36
C ASP A 152 -9.61 8.14 -21.92
N PRO A 153 -8.83 7.16 -22.40
CA PRO A 153 -7.51 7.39 -23.01
C PRO A 153 -7.56 8.26 -24.28
N ALA A 154 -8.72 8.46 -24.90
CA ALA A 154 -8.88 9.35 -26.05
C ALA A 154 -8.59 10.82 -25.72
N HIS A 155 -8.77 11.24 -24.47
CA HIS A 155 -8.68 12.64 -24.05
C HIS A 155 -7.34 13.02 -23.40
N MET A 156 -6.43 12.08 -23.21
CA MET A 156 -5.12 12.32 -22.57
C MET A 156 -3.99 11.60 -23.30
N GLU A 157 -2.80 12.20 -23.32
CA GLU A 157 -1.59 11.49 -23.72
C GLU A 157 -1.08 10.69 -22.54
N ILE A 158 -1.41 9.41 -22.53
CA ILE A 158 -1.02 8.52 -21.45
C ILE A 158 -0.05 7.43 -21.95
N LEU A 159 1.04 7.23 -21.21
CA LEU A 159 2.08 6.25 -21.50
C LEU A 159 1.77 4.94 -20.76
N PHE A 160 1.38 3.91 -21.52
CA PHE A 160 1.08 2.58 -20.98
C PHE A 160 2.33 1.87 -20.45
N GLU A 161 3.51 2.16 -21.00
CA GLU A 161 4.78 1.56 -20.61
C GLU A 161 5.23 1.96 -19.19
N ARG A 162 4.57 2.97 -18.59
CA ARG A 162 4.70 3.28 -17.16
C ARG A 162 3.93 2.31 -16.26
N PHE A 163 3.00 1.55 -16.83
CA PHE A 163 2.16 0.59 -16.13
C PHE A 163 2.67 -0.84 -16.35
N VAL A 164 2.89 -1.24 -17.60
CA VAL A 164 3.42 -2.55 -17.96
C VAL A 164 4.60 -2.38 -18.90
N SER A 165 5.78 -2.90 -18.53
CA SER A 165 7.00 -2.77 -19.35
C SER A 165 7.82 -4.05 -19.34
N ARG A 166 8.33 -4.43 -20.53
CA ARG A 166 9.28 -5.53 -20.68
C ARG A 166 10.62 -5.26 -19.98
N GLU A 167 11.06 -4.01 -19.97
CA GLU A 167 12.42 -3.64 -19.54
C GLU A 167 12.56 -3.62 -18.01
N ARG A 168 11.46 -3.40 -17.29
CA ARG A 168 11.48 -3.30 -15.83
C ARG A 168 11.36 -4.64 -15.13
N ASN A 169 10.75 -5.64 -15.77
CA ASN A 169 10.42 -6.93 -15.17
C ASN A 169 9.78 -6.80 -13.76
N GLU A 170 9.05 -5.71 -13.54
CA GLU A 170 8.32 -5.42 -12.31
C GLU A 170 6.85 -5.87 -12.50
N PRO A 171 6.26 -6.57 -11.52
CA PRO A 171 4.84 -6.90 -11.55
C PRO A 171 3.96 -5.63 -11.67
N PRO A 172 2.92 -5.62 -12.52
CA PRO A 172 2.00 -4.49 -12.61
C PRO A 172 1.21 -4.32 -11.31
N ASP A 173 0.98 -3.07 -10.92
CA ASP A 173 0.23 -2.71 -9.72
C ASP A 173 -1.10 -2.03 -10.11
N ILE A 174 -2.19 -2.79 -10.07
CA ILE A 174 -3.55 -2.25 -10.27
C ILE A 174 -4.19 -1.99 -8.90
N ASP A 175 -4.11 -0.72 -8.50
CA ASP A 175 -4.80 -0.19 -7.33
C ASP A 175 -6.26 0.15 -7.68
N VAL A 176 -7.21 -0.37 -6.90
CA VAL A 176 -8.61 0.03 -6.98
C VAL A 176 -9.08 0.59 -5.65
N ASP A 177 -9.52 1.85 -5.67
CA ASP A 177 -10.15 2.49 -4.53
C ASP A 177 -11.63 2.11 -4.47
N PHE A 178 -12.10 1.68 -3.29
CA PHE A 178 -13.51 1.40 -2.99
C PHE A 178 -14.03 2.35 -1.92
N GLU A 179 -15.35 2.45 -1.78
CA GLU A 179 -15.98 3.11 -0.64
C GLU A 179 -15.41 2.61 0.68
N HIS A 180 -14.92 3.52 1.51
CA HIS A 180 -14.28 3.19 2.79
C HIS A 180 -15.14 2.29 3.68
N GLU A 181 -16.43 2.60 3.78
CA GLU A 181 -17.36 1.88 4.66
C GLU A 181 -17.78 0.51 4.13
N ARG A 182 -17.70 0.30 2.82
CA ARG A 182 -18.17 -0.92 2.15
C ARG A 182 -17.04 -1.80 1.62
N ARG A 183 -15.80 -1.35 1.74
CA ARG A 183 -14.61 -2.10 1.30
C ARG A 183 -14.52 -3.49 1.91
N GLU A 184 -14.97 -3.68 3.15
CA GLU A 184 -14.94 -5.01 3.77
C GLU A 184 -15.75 -6.04 2.98
N GLU A 185 -16.86 -5.64 2.35
CA GLU A 185 -17.65 -6.54 1.50
C GLU A 185 -16.82 -7.09 0.34
N VAL A 186 -15.96 -6.24 -0.24
CA VAL A 186 -15.06 -6.56 -1.35
C VAL A 186 -13.92 -7.46 -0.88
N MET A 187 -13.28 -7.14 0.25
CA MET A 187 -12.24 -7.99 0.83
C MET A 187 -12.76 -9.39 1.13
N GLN A 188 -13.96 -9.48 1.72
CA GLN A 188 -14.61 -10.75 2.01
C GLN A 188 -15.06 -11.48 0.74
N TYR A 189 -15.35 -10.77 -0.35
CA TYR A 189 -15.58 -11.39 -1.65
C TYR A 189 -14.35 -12.13 -2.14
N VAL A 190 -13.17 -11.50 -2.09
CA VAL A 190 -11.90 -12.15 -2.48
C VAL A 190 -11.67 -13.40 -1.64
N TYR A 191 -11.83 -13.33 -0.31
CA TYR A 191 -11.68 -14.52 0.54
C TYR A 191 -12.69 -15.63 0.23
N ARG A 192 -13.95 -15.31 -0.08
CA ARG A 192 -14.95 -16.31 -0.47
C ARG A 192 -14.67 -16.91 -1.84
N ARG A 193 -14.18 -16.10 -2.78
CA ARG A 193 -13.92 -16.51 -4.16
C ARG A 193 -12.76 -17.50 -4.24
N TYR A 194 -11.63 -17.16 -3.64
CA TYR A 194 -10.38 -17.95 -3.73
C TYR A 194 -10.11 -18.84 -2.51
N GLY A 195 -10.75 -18.55 -1.38
CA GLY A 195 -10.49 -19.21 -0.10
C GLY A 195 -9.33 -18.58 0.68
N ARG A 196 -9.45 -18.54 2.02
CA ARG A 196 -8.43 -18.00 2.95
C ARG A 196 -7.07 -18.72 2.93
N HIS A 197 -7.01 -19.90 2.32
CA HIS A 197 -5.80 -20.70 2.13
C HIS A 197 -5.01 -20.31 0.87
N ARG A 198 -5.65 -19.60 -0.08
CA ARG A 198 -5.08 -19.17 -1.36
C ARG A 198 -5.07 -17.65 -1.55
N ALA A 199 -5.83 -16.91 -0.74
CA ALA A 199 -5.81 -15.46 -0.69
C ALA A 199 -5.55 -14.97 0.74
N ALA A 200 -4.66 -13.99 0.88
CA ALA A 200 -4.34 -13.35 2.15
C ALA A 200 -3.81 -11.93 1.92
N LEU A 201 -3.94 -11.09 2.95
CA LEU A 201 -3.36 -9.75 2.96
C LEU A 201 -1.83 -9.82 3.12
N THR A 202 -1.12 -8.85 2.57
CA THR A 202 0.30 -8.64 2.89
C THR A 202 0.47 -8.03 4.28
N SER A 203 1.63 -8.24 4.90
CA SER A 203 1.99 -7.56 6.13
C SER A 203 2.51 -6.14 5.87
N ALA A 204 2.57 -5.35 6.92
CA ALA A 204 3.32 -4.11 6.99
C ALA A 204 4.24 -4.17 8.21
N VAL A 205 5.55 -4.25 7.98
CA VAL A 205 6.55 -4.25 9.04
C VAL A 205 6.65 -2.84 9.63
N ILE A 206 6.09 -2.65 10.82
CA ILE A 206 6.21 -1.36 11.50
C ILE A 206 7.52 -1.31 12.23
N THR A 207 8.43 -0.47 11.76
CA THR A 207 9.72 -0.21 12.41
C THR A 207 9.62 0.88 13.46
N TYR A 208 10.49 0.83 14.47
CA TYR A 208 10.66 1.91 15.43
C TYR A 208 11.06 3.23 14.75
N ARG A 209 10.23 4.25 14.96
CA ARG A 209 10.55 5.66 14.68
C ARG A 209 10.86 6.39 15.99
N SER A 210 11.46 7.57 15.91
CA SER A 210 11.90 8.34 17.08
C SER A 210 10.84 8.45 18.20
N ARG A 211 9.62 8.84 17.86
CA ARG A 211 8.50 8.97 18.82
C ARG A 211 8.16 7.66 19.52
N SER A 212 8.06 6.55 18.79
CA SER A 212 7.78 5.23 19.37
C SER A 212 8.95 4.69 20.19
N ALA A 213 10.18 4.89 19.73
CA ALA A 213 11.38 4.44 20.41
C ALA A 213 11.55 5.17 21.75
N VAL A 214 11.42 6.50 21.77
CA VAL A 214 11.46 7.31 23.01
C VAL A 214 10.43 6.84 24.02
N ARG A 215 9.19 6.59 23.60
CA ARG A 215 8.12 6.16 24.50
C ARG A 215 8.41 4.80 25.13
N ASP A 216 8.79 3.82 24.31
CA ASP A 216 9.00 2.46 24.77
C ASP A 216 10.29 2.34 25.61
N VAL A 217 11.41 2.95 25.15
CA VAL A 217 12.69 2.96 25.88
C VAL A 217 12.61 3.82 27.14
N GLY A 218 12.02 5.01 27.05
CA GLY A 218 11.87 5.92 28.18
C GLY A 218 11.05 5.29 29.31
N ARG A 219 9.92 4.66 28.98
CA ARG A 219 9.12 3.91 29.96
C ARG A 219 9.91 2.74 30.55
N ALA A 220 10.60 1.97 29.71
CA ALA A 220 11.39 0.82 30.15
C ALA A 220 12.52 1.22 31.11
N LEU A 221 13.14 2.38 30.93
CA LEU A 221 14.22 2.89 31.79
C LEU A 221 13.73 3.74 32.96
N GLY A 222 12.43 4.05 33.04
CA GLY A 222 11.85 4.79 34.17
C GLY A 222 11.89 6.31 34.04
N LEU A 223 11.91 6.86 32.82
CA LEU A 223 11.64 8.29 32.63
C LEU A 223 10.20 8.63 33.06
N SER A 224 10.02 9.85 33.56
CA SER A 224 8.68 10.33 33.89
C SER A 224 7.85 10.54 32.60
N GLN A 225 6.52 10.47 32.74
CA GLN A 225 5.62 10.68 31.60
C GLN A 225 5.81 12.06 30.95
N ASP A 226 6.04 13.11 31.75
CA ASP A 226 6.34 14.47 31.26
C ASP A 226 7.63 14.52 30.43
N GLN A 227 8.70 13.86 30.87
CA GLN A 227 9.96 13.78 30.10
C GLN A 227 9.75 13.04 28.77
N ILE A 228 9.00 11.93 28.79
CA ILE A 228 8.67 11.16 27.59
C ILE A 228 7.85 12.02 26.62
N GLU A 229 6.86 12.76 27.09
CA GLU A 229 6.02 13.61 26.24
C GLU A 229 6.79 14.75 25.61
N ARG A 230 7.69 15.41 26.36
CA ARG A 230 8.56 16.47 25.83
C ARG A 230 9.47 15.95 24.70
N LEU A 231 10.11 14.80 24.90
CA LEU A 231 10.95 14.17 23.88
C LEU A 231 10.12 13.66 22.70
N ALA A 232 8.99 13.01 22.93
CA ALA A 232 8.17 12.39 21.89
C ALA A 232 7.37 13.42 21.05
N GLY A 233 7.05 14.58 21.64
CA GLY A 233 6.28 15.66 21.01
C GLY A 233 7.12 16.58 20.14
N ASN A 234 8.43 16.68 20.40
CA ASN A 234 9.35 17.49 19.62
C ASN A 234 10.21 16.59 18.71
N ARG A 235 10.32 16.89 17.42
CA ARG A 235 11.19 16.10 16.49
C ARG A 235 12.54 16.76 16.24
N ILE A 236 12.73 17.98 16.72
CA ILE A 236 13.87 18.84 16.35
C ILE A 236 15.18 18.31 16.93
N TRP A 237 15.12 17.59 18.07
CA TRP A 237 16.29 16.92 18.66
C TRP A 237 16.78 15.71 17.87
N TRP A 238 16.03 15.26 16.86
CA TRP A 238 16.39 14.11 16.03
C TRP A 238 16.47 14.53 14.56
N GLN A 239 17.69 14.62 14.03
CA GLN A 239 17.95 14.94 12.63
C GLN A 239 19.05 14.03 12.08
N ASN A 240 18.97 13.67 10.80
CA ASN A 240 19.98 12.84 10.11
C ASN A 240 20.37 11.56 10.86
N ASN A 241 19.38 10.90 11.48
CA ASN A 241 19.57 9.67 12.27
C ASN A 241 20.46 9.85 13.52
N GLN A 242 20.57 11.08 14.03
CA GLN A 242 21.38 11.42 15.18
C GLN A 242 20.61 12.32 16.16
N VAL A 243 21.01 12.22 17.43
CA VAL A 243 20.54 13.08 18.50
C VAL A 243 21.30 14.40 18.44
N ILE A 244 20.59 15.53 18.53
CA ILE A 244 21.18 16.86 18.65
C ILE A 244 21.07 17.32 20.11
N PRO A 245 22.16 17.28 20.90
CA PRO A 245 22.13 17.59 22.32
C PRO A 245 21.59 18.98 22.64
N GLU A 246 21.88 19.98 21.81
CA GLU A 246 21.45 21.37 21.99
C GLU A 246 19.93 21.48 21.99
N ARG A 247 19.28 20.76 21.09
CA ARG A 247 17.82 20.72 20.96
C ARG A 247 17.15 19.95 22.10
N VAL A 248 17.85 18.97 22.70
CA VAL A 248 17.41 18.33 23.94
C VAL A 248 17.44 19.33 25.10
N ARG A 249 18.44 20.22 25.15
CA ARG A 249 18.48 21.29 26.16
C ARG A 249 17.37 22.32 25.98
N GLU A 250 17.03 22.67 24.74
CA GLU A 250 15.93 23.61 24.43
C GLU A 250 14.56 23.14 24.94
N ILE A 251 14.33 21.83 24.99
CA ILE A 251 13.10 21.25 25.58
C ILE A 251 13.18 21.07 27.11
N GLY A 252 14.22 21.63 27.74
CA GLY A 252 14.42 21.65 29.19
C GLY A 252 14.95 20.35 29.77
N LEU A 253 15.67 19.54 28.99
CA LEU A 253 16.27 18.28 29.44
C LEU A 253 17.79 18.30 29.30
N ASP A 254 18.52 17.71 30.23
CA ASP A 254 19.98 17.61 30.13
C ASP A 254 20.39 16.30 29.44
N PRO A 255 20.87 16.33 28.17
CA PRO A 255 21.29 15.12 27.46
C PRO A 255 22.46 14.39 28.11
N LYS A 256 23.21 15.06 29.01
CA LYS A 256 24.32 14.46 29.75
C LYS A 256 23.89 13.78 31.06
N ALA A 257 22.65 13.96 31.50
CA ALA A 257 22.13 13.27 32.67
C ALA A 257 22.22 11.74 32.45
N PRO A 258 22.80 10.95 33.38
CA PRO A 258 23.15 9.55 33.12
C PRO A 258 22.00 8.68 32.60
N LEU A 259 20.78 8.89 33.13
CA LEU A 259 19.60 8.17 32.69
C LEU A 259 19.18 8.58 31.27
N LEU A 260 19.10 9.89 31.01
CA LEU A 260 18.68 10.41 29.71
C LEU A 260 19.69 10.07 28.61
N PHE A 261 20.98 10.17 28.92
CA PHE A 261 22.06 9.73 28.02
C PHE A 261 21.84 8.28 27.55
N ARG A 262 21.61 7.35 28.49
CA ARG A 262 21.35 5.93 28.16
C ARG A 262 20.07 5.76 27.33
N VAL A 263 19.02 6.52 27.63
CA VAL A 263 17.77 6.49 26.84
C VAL A 263 18.05 6.92 25.41
N LEU A 264 18.77 8.02 25.21
CA LEU A 264 19.07 8.56 23.89
C LEU A 264 19.92 7.61 23.05
N GLU A 265 20.94 7.00 23.64
CA GLU A 265 21.78 5.96 23.01
C GLU A 265 20.95 4.75 22.57
N LEU A 266 20.11 4.21 23.46
CA LEU A 266 19.27 3.05 23.13
C LEU A 266 18.17 3.39 22.12
N VAL A 267 17.62 4.60 22.16
CA VAL A 267 16.68 5.08 21.15
C VAL A 267 17.34 5.10 19.77
N GLN A 268 18.58 5.59 19.67
CA GLN A 268 19.32 5.60 18.40
C GLN A 268 19.53 4.18 17.86
N GLN A 269 19.91 3.23 18.71
CA GLN A 269 20.09 1.83 18.31
C GLN A 269 18.78 1.13 17.90
N LEU A 270 17.66 1.54 18.50
CA LEU A 270 16.36 0.91 18.25
C LEU A 270 15.66 1.47 17.01
N ILE A 271 16.04 2.65 16.51
CA ILE A 271 15.40 3.20 15.30
C ILE A 271 15.70 2.32 14.09
N GLY A 272 14.65 1.98 13.34
CA GLY A 272 14.72 1.04 12.22
C GLY A 272 14.49 -0.42 12.61
N PHE A 273 14.62 -0.79 13.90
CA PHE A 273 14.30 -2.15 14.33
C PHE A 273 12.81 -2.48 14.12
N PRO A 274 12.45 -3.71 13.74
CA PRO A 274 11.06 -4.15 13.67
C PRO A 274 10.40 -4.04 15.05
N ARG A 275 9.22 -3.40 15.12
CA ARG A 275 8.43 -3.25 16.35
C ARG A 275 7.30 -4.28 16.42
N HIS A 276 6.54 -4.41 15.34
CA HIS A 276 5.46 -5.39 15.18
C HIS A 276 5.05 -5.49 13.72
N LEU A 277 4.40 -6.61 13.37
CA LEU A 277 3.69 -6.76 12.11
C LEU A 277 2.30 -6.14 12.23
N SER A 278 1.90 -5.41 11.19
CA SER A 278 0.52 -4.94 10.98
C SER A 278 -0.01 -5.55 9.70
N GLN A 279 -1.33 -5.49 9.49
CA GLN A 279 -1.93 -5.77 8.18
C GLN A 279 -1.65 -4.60 7.22
N HIS A 280 -1.35 -4.90 5.94
CA HIS A 280 -1.36 -3.91 4.88
C HIS A 280 -2.77 -3.35 4.69
N SER A 281 -2.87 -2.13 4.15
CA SER A 281 -4.15 -1.42 4.08
C SER A 281 -5.13 -2.10 3.13
N GLY A 282 -4.68 -2.82 2.10
CA GLY A 282 -5.57 -3.50 1.16
C GLY A 282 -4.91 -4.47 0.18
N GLY A 283 -3.63 -4.79 0.36
CA GLY A 283 -2.87 -5.56 -0.63
C GLY A 283 -3.07 -7.04 -0.44
N PHE A 284 -3.64 -7.71 -1.44
CA PHE A 284 -3.87 -9.15 -1.45
C PHE A 284 -2.84 -9.84 -2.31
N VAL A 285 -2.29 -10.94 -1.79
CA VAL A 285 -1.65 -11.96 -2.62
C VAL A 285 -2.67 -13.08 -2.83
N ILE A 286 -2.79 -13.52 -4.08
CA ILE A 286 -3.70 -14.59 -4.48
C ILE A 286 -2.89 -15.62 -5.26
N SER A 287 -3.00 -16.89 -4.89
CA SER A 287 -2.24 -18.00 -5.49
C SER A 287 -3.15 -19.10 -6.02
N LYS A 288 -2.69 -19.84 -7.02
CA LYS A 288 -3.35 -21.07 -7.47
C LYS A 288 -3.16 -22.21 -6.46
N GLU A 289 -1.96 -22.37 -5.94
CA GLU A 289 -1.62 -23.33 -4.88
C GLU A 289 -1.83 -22.71 -3.48
N PRO A 290 -1.96 -23.52 -2.41
CA PRO A 290 -2.03 -23.03 -1.04
C PRO A 290 -0.87 -22.09 -0.70
N LEU A 291 -1.19 -20.92 -0.13
CA LEU A 291 -0.18 -19.91 0.23
C LEU A 291 0.82 -20.42 1.27
N CYS A 292 0.43 -21.40 2.10
CA CYS A 292 1.32 -22.00 3.11
C CYS A 292 2.50 -22.77 2.50
N ASP A 293 2.43 -23.13 1.21
CA ASP A 293 3.54 -23.75 0.49
C ASP A 293 4.63 -22.72 0.13
N LEU A 294 4.29 -21.42 0.19
CA LEU A 294 5.18 -20.30 -0.09
C LEU A 294 5.59 -19.55 1.19
N VAL A 295 4.62 -19.21 2.04
CA VAL A 295 4.80 -18.29 3.17
C VAL A 295 3.88 -18.65 4.34
N PRO A 296 4.34 -18.52 5.60
CA PRO A 296 3.48 -18.67 6.76
C PRO A 296 2.28 -17.71 6.72
N ILE A 297 1.10 -18.25 7.04
CA ILE A 297 -0.16 -17.50 7.10
C ILE A 297 -0.58 -17.38 8.56
N GLU A 298 -0.99 -16.17 8.96
CA GLU A 298 -1.54 -15.89 10.28
C GLU A 298 -2.98 -15.37 10.17
N ASN A 299 -3.76 -15.56 11.23
CA ASN A 299 -5.02 -14.84 11.38
C ASN A 299 -4.70 -13.36 11.66
N ALA A 300 -5.35 -12.45 10.93
CA ALA A 300 -5.25 -11.04 11.26
C ALA A 300 -6.04 -10.73 12.55
N ALA A 301 -5.79 -9.56 13.14
CA ALA A 301 -6.52 -9.13 14.34
C ALA A 301 -8.04 -8.97 14.11
N MET A 302 -8.45 -8.68 12.88
CA MET A 302 -9.85 -8.65 12.49
C MET A 302 -10.32 -10.06 12.10
N ALA A 303 -11.51 -10.43 12.56
CA ALA A 303 -12.12 -11.72 12.26
C ALA A 303 -12.22 -11.96 10.74
N GLU A 304 -12.14 -13.22 10.34
CA GLU A 304 -12.26 -13.65 8.94
C GLU A 304 -11.27 -12.98 7.97
N ARG A 305 -10.07 -12.66 8.46
CA ARG A 305 -8.96 -12.20 7.62
C ARG A 305 -7.70 -13.01 7.89
N THR A 306 -6.92 -13.23 6.84
CA THR A 306 -5.59 -13.85 6.91
C THR A 306 -4.54 -12.90 6.37
N VAL A 307 -3.34 -12.98 6.93
CA VAL A 307 -2.19 -12.17 6.53
C VAL A 307 -0.99 -13.08 6.32
N ILE A 308 -0.20 -12.84 5.28
CA ILE A 308 1.11 -13.46 5.12
C ILE A 308 2.16 -12.64 5.85
N GLN A 309 3.24 -13.26 6.32
CA GLN A 309 4.27 -12.52 7.07
C GLN A 309 5.11 -11.57 6.19
N TRP A 310 5.13 -11.77 4.88
CA TRP A 310 5.84 -10.94 3.92
C TRP A 310 5.18 -9.57 3.70
N ASP A 311 6.02 -8.55 3.63
CA ASP A 311 5.61 -7.18 3.32
C ASP A 311 5.67 -6.88 1.83
N LYS A 312 5.41 -5.61 1.45
CA LYS A 312 5.47 -5.16 0.06
C LYS A 312 6.83 -5.47 -0.59
N THR A 313 7.93 -5.21 0.10
CA THR A 313 9.26 -5.39 -0.47
C THR A 313 9.57 -6.86 -0.69
N ASP A 314 9.18 -7.71 0.24
CA ASP A 314 9.35 -9.17 0.12
C ASP A 314 8.61 -9.72 -1.11
N ILE A 315 7.34 -9.32 -1.32
CA ILE A 315 6.55 -9.80 -2.48
C ILE A 315 7.07 -9.25 -3.80
N ASP A 316 7.56 -8.01 -3.83
CA ASP A 316 8.13 -7.38 -5.02
C ASP A 316 9.43 -8.11 -5.43
N ILE A 317 10.29 -8.48 -4.46
CA ILE A 317 11.53 -9.25 -4.69
C ILE A 317 11.23 -10.64 -5.26
N LEU A 318 10.21 -11.30 -4.72
CA LEU A 318 9.81 -12.64 -5.14
C LEU A 318 8.93 -12.65 -6.41
N GLY A 319 8.61 -11.48 -6.97
CA GLY A 319 7.83 -11.35 -8.19
C GLY A 319 6.37 -11.78 -8.05
N LEU A 320 5.80 -11.72 -6.84
CA LEU A 320 4.39 -12.05 -6.64
C LEU A 320 3.50 -10.88 -7.09
N LEU A 321 2.39 -11.23 -7.73
CA LEU A 321 1.36 -10.27 -8.10
C LEU A 321 0.49 -9.96 -6.89
N LYS A 322 0.18 -8.68 -6.70
CA LYS A 322 -0.71 -8.22 -5.65
C LYS A 322 -1.88 -7.44 -6.22
N VAL A 323 -3.04 -7.54 -5.59
CA VAL A 323 -4.22 -6.74 -5.90
C VAL A 323 -4.52 -5.83 -4.72
N ASP A 324 -4.49 -4.52 -4.94
CA ASP A 324 -4.72 -3.54 -3.89
C ASP A 324 -6.20 -3.11 -3.85
N CYS A 325 -6.94 -3.65 -2.87
CA CYS A 325 -8.30 -3.23 -2.53
C CYS A 325 -8.25 -2.09 -1.51
N LEU A 326 -8.18 -0.85 -1.99
CA LEU A 326 -7.98 0.34 -1.17
C LEU A 326 -9.31 0.96 -0.72
N ALA A 327 -9.24 1.80 0.32
CA ALA A 327 -10.40 2.53 0.84
C ALA A 327 -10.22 4.02 0.57
N LEU A 328 -11.23 4.63 -0.05
CA LEU A 328 -11.29 6.06 -0.26
C LEU A 328 -12.58 6.63 0.34
N GLY A 329 -12.43 7.44 1.41
CA GLY A 329 -13.56 8.05 2.10
C GLY A 329 -14.40 8.97 1.22
N MET A 330 -13.78 9.59 0.21
CA MET A 330 -14.49 10.47 -0.73
C MET A 330 -15.51 9.70 -1.58
N LEU A 331 -15.25 8.44 -1.93
CA LEU A 331 -16.23 7.62 -2.66
C LEU A 331 -17.49 7.40 -1.81
N SER A 332 -17.33 7.16 -0.51
CA SER A 332 -18.49 7.06 0.41
C SER A 332 -19.23 8.40 0.53
N ALA A 333 -18.52 9.53 0.55
CA ALA A 333 -19.16 10.84 0.56
C ALA A 333 -19.96 11.11 -0.73
N ILE A 334 -19.40 10.77 -1.89
CA ILE A 334 -20.06 10.93 -3.19
C ILE A 334 -21.31 10.04 -3.29
N HIS A 335 -21.23 8.77 -2.86
CA HIS A 335 -22.40 7.88 -2.86
C HIS A 335 -23.55 8.49 -2.05
N ARG A 336 -23.27 8.94 -0.81
CA ARG A 336 -24.29 9.60 0.02
C ARG A 336 -24.86 10.85 -0.64
N ALA A 337 -24.05 11.62 -1.36
CA ALA A 337 -24.53 12.78 -2.11
C ALA A 337 -25.53 12.36 -3.21
N PHE A 338 -25.24 11.30 -3.96
CA PHE A 338 -26.17 10.73 -4.94
C PHE A 338 -27.46 10.21 -4.28
N ASP A 339 -27.37 9.52 -3.15
CA ASP A 339 -28.55 9.06 -2.39
C ASP A 339 -29.42 10.23 -1.93
N LEU A 340 -28.80 11.32 -1.45
CA LEU A 340 -29.52 12.51 -1.02
C LEU A 340 -30.19 13.23 -2.20
N LEU A 341 -29.52 13.32 -3.35
CA LEU A 341 -30.10 13.87 -4.58
C LEU A 341 -31.31 13.04 -5.03
N GLN A 342 -31.19 11.72 -5.02
CA GLN A 342 -32.30 10.84 -5.37
C GLN A 342 -33.45 11.00 -4.38
N LYS A 343 -33.18 10.97 -3.08
CA LYS A 343 -34.18 11.06 -2.02
C LYS A 343 -34.94 12.38 -1.99
N HIS A 344 -34.23 13.51 -2.18
CA HIS A 344 -34.81 14.83 -1.97
C HIS A 344 -35.16 15.58 -3.26
N ARG A 345 -34.57 15.19 -4.39
CA ARG A 345 -34.77 15.84 -5.70
C ARG A 345 -35.26 14.89 -6.78
N GLY A 346 -35.30 13.58 -6.53
CA GLY A 346 -35.63 12.57 -7.55
C GLY A 346 -34.60 12.49 -8.68
N ILE A 347 -33.39 13.01 -8.45
CA ILE A 347 -32.32 13.04 -9.45
C ILE A 347 -31.40 11.85 -9.20
N SER A 348 -31.37 10.91 -10.15
CA SER A 348 -30.43 9.79 -10.14
C SER A 348 -29.14 10.19 -10.87
N MET A 349 -28.00 10.06 -10.19
CA MET A 349 -26.69 10.29 -10.78
C MET A 349 -25.76 9.11 -10.49
N THR A 350 -24.77 8.95 -11.35
CA THR A 350 -23.66 8.01 -11.22
C THR A 350 -22.37 8.78 -11.50
N MET A 351 -21.21 8.19 -11.17
CA MET A 351 -19.91 8.79 -11.50
C MET A 351 -19.77 9.14 -12.99
N GLY A 352 -20.33 8.31 -13.89
CA GLY A 352 -20.28 8.52 -15.33
C GLY A 352 -21.32 9.50 -15.88
N THR A 353 -22.31 9.91 -15.09
CA THR A 353 -23.36 10.85 -15.54
C THR A 353 -23.23 12.24 -14.90
N VAL A 354 -22.23 12.46 -14.04
CA VAL A 354 -21.94 13.80 -13.52
C VAL A 354 -21.53 14.69 -14.70
N PRO A 355 -22.16 15.87 -14.88
CA PRO A 355 -21.79 16.79 -15.96
C PRO A 355 -20.31 17.15 -15.90
N ALA A 356 -19.60 16.92 -17.01
CA ALA A 356 -18.24 17.36 -17.16
C ALA A 356 -18.18 18.88 -17.39
N GLU A 357 -17.07 19.49 -16.98
CA GLU A 357 -16.72 20.87 -17.33
C GLU A 357 -17.72 21.97 -16.87
N ASP A 358 -18.40 21.80 -15.72
CA ASP A 358 -19.32 22.82 -15.19
C ASP A 358 -18.57 24.11 -14.80
N PRO A 359 -18.86 25.26 -15.44
CA PRO A 359 -18.21 26.54 -15.13
C PRO A 359 -18.45 27.05 -13.70
N GLN A 360 -19.50 26.60 -13.02
CA GLN A 360 -19.75 26.95 -11.62
C GLN A 360 -18.76 26.26 -10.68
N VAL A 361 -18.42 24.99 -10.95
CA VAL A 361 -17.44 24.23 -10.19
C VAL A 361 -16.07 24.89 -10.28
N TYR A 362 -15.64 25.27 -11.49
CA TYR A 362 -14.36 25.98 -11.67
C TYR A 362 -14.31 27.36 -11.03
N ARG A 363 -15.44 28.08 -10.99
CA ARG A 363 -15.53 29.36 -10.28
C ARG A 363 -15.40 29.19 -8.77
N MET A 364 -16.08 28.20 -8.20
CA MET A 364 -15.96 27.83 -6.78
C MET A 364 -14.50 27.49 -6.44
N ILE A 365 -13.87 26.62 -7.24
CA ILE A 365 -12.47 26.23 -7.08
C ILE A 365 -11.53 27.44 -7.20
N SER A 366 -11.73 28.30 -8.21
CA SER A 366 -10.93 29.52 -8.40
C SER A 366 -11.04 30.51 -7.24
N ASN A 367 -12.12 30.48 -6.47
CA ASN A 367 -12.28 31.30 -5.27
C ASN A 367 -11.71 30.63 -4.00
N ALA A 368 -11.03 29.48 -4.17
CA ALA A 368 -10.55 28.62 -3.10
C ALA A 368 -11.65 28.09 -2.16
N ASP A 369 -12.91 28.06 -2.59
CA ASP A 369 -14.01 27.50 -1.82
C ASP A 369 -14.03 25.98 -1.98
N THR A 370 -13.05 25.33 -1.35
CA THR A 370 -12.68 23.92 -1.60
C THR A 370 -12.62 23.08 -0.33
N VAL A 371 -13.20 23.57 0.76
CA VAL A 371 -13.36 22.79 2.00
C VAL A 371 -14.19 21.54 1.70
N GLY A 372 -13.67 20.37 2.02
CA GLY A 372 -14.28 19.08 1.68
C GLY A 372 -14.15 18.64 0.21
N VAL A 373 -13.40 19.36 -0.64
CA VAL A 373 -13.14 18.95 -2.04
C VAL A 373 -11.83 18.16 -2.12
N PHE A 374 -11.92 16.94 -2.66
CA PHE A 374 -10.81 16.00 -2.70
C PHE A 374 -9.57 16.56 -3.40
N GLN A 375 -8.39 16.30 -2.82
CA GLN A 375 -7.04 16.71 -3.28
C GLN A 375 -6.73 18.21 -3.27
N ILE A 376 -7.71 19.10 -3.19
CA ILE A 376 -7.51 20.56 -3.29
C ILE A 376 -7.91 21.37 -2.04
N GLU A 377 -8.19 20.68 -0.92
CA GLU A 377 -8.56 21.30 0.37
C GLU A 377 -7.35 21.81 1.19
N SER A 378 -6.13 21.36 0.90
CA SER A 378 -4.99 21.73 1.75
C SER A 378 -4.69 23.24 1.72
N ARG A 379 -4.13 23.79 2.79
CA ARG A 379 -3.75 25.23 2.86
C ARG A 379 -2.89 25.68 1.67
N ALA A 380 -1.97 24.82 1.22
CA ALA A 380 -1.11 25.11 0.08
C ALA A 380 -1.90 25.18 -1.23
N GLN A 381 -2.84 24.24 -1.43
CA GLN A 381 -3.73 24.21 -2.59
C GLN A 381 -4.66 25.43 -2.60
N MET A 382 -5.38 25.67 -1.51
CA MET A 382 -6.28 26.82 -1.36
C MET A 382 -5.57 28.17 -1.58
N ALA A 383 -4.29 28.29 -1.24
CA ALA A 383 -3.52 29.51 -1.49
C ALA A 383 -3.15 29.70 -2.98
N MET A 384 -2.99 28.61 -3.75
CA MET A 384 -2.60 28.64 -5.15
C MET A 384 -3.79 28.75 -6.10
N LEU A 385 -4.94 28.17 -5.76
CA LEU A 385 -6.14 28.15 -6.59
C LEU A 385 -6.58 29.53 -7.11
N PRO A 386 -6.64 30.60 -6.30
CA PRO A 386 -7.01 31.95 -6.80
C PRO A 386 -6.02 32.58 -7.77
N ARG A 387 -4.78 32.07 -7.80
CA ARG A 387 -3.72 32.51 -8.71
C ARG A 387 -3.80 31.77 -10.04
N LEU A 388 -4.01 30.46 -10.00
CA LEU A 388 -4.10 29.61 -11.19
C LEU A 388 -5.44 29.77 -11.93
N ARG A 389 -6.54 29.96 -11.18
CA ARG A 389 -7.90 30.13 -11.71
C ARG A 389 -8.25 29.06 -12.76
N PRO A 390 -8.26 27.77 -12.37
CA PRO A 390 -8.52 26.68 -13.30
C PRO A 390 -9.86 26.86 -14.01
N ARG A 391 -9.91 26.57 -15.31
CA ARG A 391 -11.09 26.71 -16.18
C ARG A 391 -11.52 25.42 -16.85
N CYS A 392 -10.65 24.40 -16.81
CA CYS A 392 -10.93 23.08 -17.34
C CYS A 392 -10.30 22.00 -16.47
N PHE A 393 -10.65 20.74 -16.71
CA PHE A 393 -10.14 19.62 -15.91
C PHE A 393 -8.61 19.53 -15.95
N TYR A 394 -8.01 19.82 -17.11
CA TYR A 394 -6.56 19.76 -17.29
C TYR A 394 -5.80 20.75 -16.39
N ASP A 395 -6.38 21.92 -16.10
CA ASP A 395 -5.78 22.89 -15.18
C ASP A 395 -5.69 22.33 -13.75
N LEU A 396 -6.68 21.52 -13.33
CA LEU A 396 -6.67 20.84 -12.03
C LEU A 396 -5.60 19.74 -11.99
N VAL A 397 -5.42 19.00 -13.08
CA VAL A 397 -4.35 18.01 -13.20
C VAL A 397 -2.98 18.67 -12.97
N ILE A 398 -2.77 19.84 -13.57
CA ILE A 398 -1.54 20.63 -13.39
C ILE A 398 -1.41 21.13 -11.94
N GLU A 399 -2.47 21.71 -11.37
CA GLU A 399 -2.46 22.23 -10.00
C GLU A 399 -2.07 21.17 -8.97
N VAL A 400 -2.74 20.00 -9.01
CA VAL A 400 -2.45 18.88 -8.11
C VAL A 400 -1.04 18.30 -8.36
N ALA A 401 -0.54 18.36 -9.59
CA ALA A 401 0.80 17.88 -9.91
C ALA A 401 1.90 18.80 -9.35
N ILE A 402 1.72 20.12 -9.41
CA ILE A 402 2.72 21.12 -8.98
C ILE A 402 2.75 21.25 -7.45
N VAL A 403 1.57 21.21 -6.80
CA VAL A 403 1.47 21.43 -5.35
C VAL A 403 1.67 20.11 -4.60
N ARG A 404 2.89 19.58 -4.69
CA ARG A 404 3.36 18.41 -3.93
C ARG A 404 4.47 18.82 -2.95
N PRO A 405 4.72 18.07 -1.87
CA PRO A 405 5.94 18.24 -1.09
C PRO A 405 7.14 17.86 -1.99
N GLY A 406 7.72 18.84 -2.67
CA GLY A 406 8.77 18.67 -3.66
C GLY A 406 8.95 19.89 -4.59
N PRO A 407 7.98 20.25 -5.45
CA PRO A 407 8.18 21.30 -6.47
C PRO A 407 8.04 22.73 -5.96
N ILE A 408 7.43 22.96 -4.78
CA ILE A 408 7.34 24.28 -4.16
C ILE A 408 8.57 24.49 -3.27
N GLN A 409 9.74 24.54 -3.89
CA GLN A 409 10.92 25.23 -3.37
C GLN A 409 11.19 26.39 -4.33
N GLY A 410 10.48 27.50 -4.12
CA GLY A 410 10.58 28.70 -4.94
C GLY A 410 9.90 29.86 -4.26
#